data_AF-A0A7K2Q8V0-F1
#
_entry.id   AF-A0A7K2Q8V0-F1
#
_cell.length_a   1.000
_cell.length_b   1.000
_cell.length_c   1.000
_cell.angle_alpha   90.00
_cell.angle_beta   90.00
_cell.angle_gamma   90.00
#
_symmetry.space_group_name_H-M   'P 1'
#
loop_
_entity.id
_entity.type
_entity.pdbx_description
1 polymer ?
#
loop_
_entity_poly.entity_id
_entity_poly.type
_entity_poly.pdbx_seq_one_letter_code
_entity_poly.pdbx_strand_id
1 'polypeptide(L)'
;MSEKYELSLTTQGPLYPPSEVMDGDGNFVVVGMINRPTADGGAAPEWGAAVVSPAGPVPEFGRLAPYTVVRELDTEPGGADRDIVLHTLPLPLPCNNYPMVFAPEQLPDADRVRRPSHAFHEVPIPDLRAEDGPKVTEPVTFGRWMEASGTLEVAVTPDGRSGTFDFDFSRLVPNSVYTVMSLRARDLDPSGPTRPGPLGVPNVFTTDAEGTGRYHATMPDPFPDPELPGANRIINVVVLWMSYQRSYGGAIGEFGLGGDIHAHLKLRGPSFGDLRTTP
;
A
#
# COMPACT_ATOMS: atom_id res chain seq x y z
N MET A 1 -16.78 4.08 21.91
CA MET A 1 -15.70 5.07 21.79
C MET A 1 -15.24 5.04 20.35
N SER A 2 -15.11 6.19 19.69
CA SER A 2 -14.55 6.28 18.34
C SER A 2 -13.32 7.18 18.33
N GLU A 3 -12.38 6.85 17.44
CA GLU A 3 -11.13 7.57 17.21
C GLU A 3 -11.06 7.92 15.73
N LYS A 4 -10.65 9.16 15.42
CA LYS A 4 -10.54 9.64 14.05
C LYS A 4 -9.08 9.87 13.68
N TYR A 5 -8.72 9.45 12.47
CA TYR A 5 -7.38 9.48 11.93
C TYR A 5 -7.37 10.11 10.54
N GLU A 6 -6.31 10.87 10.24
CA GLU A 6 -5.98 11.34 8.90
C GLU A 6 -4.97 10.38 8.28
N LEU A 7 -5.25 9.88 7.08
CA LEU A 7 -4.33 9.01 6.36
C LEU A 7 -3.25 9.84 5.67
N SER A 8 -2.03 9.32 5.64
CA SER A 8 -0.91 9.92 4.93
C SER A 8 -0.75 9.33 3.54
N LEU A 9 -0.51 10.20 2.57
CA LEU A 9 -0.07 9.86 1.22
C LEU A 9 1.18 9.00 1.26
N THR A 10 1.23 7.97 0.43
CA THR A 10 2.38 7.10 0.33
C THR A 10 2.47 6.51 -1.07
N THR A 11 3.62 5.96 -1.41
CA THR A 11 3.83 5.01 -2.50
C THR A 11 4.42 3.69 -1.98
N GLN A 12 4.46 3.52 -0.66
CA GLN A 12 5.24 2.49 0.01
C GLN A 12 4.34 1.72 1.00
N GLY A 13 4.13 0.44 0.77
CA GLY A 13 3.60 -0.49 1.78
C GLY A 13 4.66 -0.84 2.82
N PRO A 14 5.49 -1.88 2.58
CA PRO A 14 6.62 -2.25 3.43
C PRO A 14 7.87 -1.41 3.06
N LEU A 15 8.94 -1.56 3.84
CA LEU A 15 10.21 -0.87 3.56
C LEU A 15 11.00 -1.46 2.37
N TYR A 16 10.57 -2.59 1.82
CA TYR A 16 11.23 -3.25 0.70
C TYR A 16 10.18 -3.94 -0.18
N PRO A 17 10.14 -3.68 -1.50
CA PRO A 17 10.95 -2.67 -2.21
C PRO A 17 10.78 -1.25 -1.63
N PRO A 18 11.71 -0.30 -1.89
CA PRO A 18 11.63 1.06 -1.36
C PRO A 18 10.30 1.77 -1.66
N SER A 19 9.68 1.42 -2.79
CA SER A 19 8.37 1.91 -3.22
C SER A 19 7.66 0.84 -4.07
N GLU A 20 6.35 0.94 -4.13
CA GLU A 20 5.46 0.22 -5.04
C GLU A 20 5.28 0.96 -6.37
N VAL A 21 6.03 2.04 -6.58
CA VAL A 21 5.94 2.92 -7.73
C VAL A 21 7.33 3.26 -8.27
N MET A 22 7.47 3.25 -9.59
CA MET A 22 8.66 3.73 -10.29
C MET A 22 8.37 4.95 -11.17
N ASP A 23 9.42 5.67 -11.55
CA ASP A 23 9.41 6.63 -12.66
C ASP A 23 9.73 5.92 -14.00
N GLY A 24 9.67 6.66 -15.11
CA GLY A 24 9.98 6.14 -16.44
C GLY A 24 11.45 5.74 -16.65
N ASP A 25 12.35 6.15 -15.74
CA ASP A 25 13.77 5.80 -15.77
C ASP A 25 14.08 4.54 -14.93
N GLY A 26 13.06 3.97 -14.28
CA GLY A 26 13.18 2.76 -13.45
C GLY A 26 13.70 3.02 -12.03
N ASN A 27 13.66 4.27 -11.54
CA ASN A 27 13.93 4.59 -10.15
C ASN A 27 12.65 4.47 -9.32
N PHE A 28 12.79 4.10 -8.06
CA PHE A 28 11.67 4.11 -7.12
C PHE A 28 11.27 5.54 -6.78
N VAL A 29 9.98 5.85 -6.90
CA VAL A 29 9.38 7.11 -6.43
C VAL A 29 8.84 6.84 -5.03
N VAL A 30 9.60 7.18 -4.00
CA VAL A 30 9.26 6.88 -2.60
C VAL A 30 8.56 8.08 -1.98
N VAL A 31 7.38 7.85 -1.39
CA VAL A 31 6.71 8.71 -0.42
C VAL A 31 6.38 7.84 0.77
N GLY A 32 7.07 8.02 1.89
CA GLY A 32 6.99 7.11 3.02
C GLY A 32 8.27 7.11 3.82
N MET A 33 8.61 5.98 4.42
CA MET A 33 9.80 5.84 5.25
C MET A 33 11.05 5.62 4.37
N ILE A 34 11.95 6.59 4.37
CA ILE A 34 13.24 6.54 3.69
C ILE A 34 14.28 6.04 4.68
N ASN A 35 14.92 4.91 4.39
CA ASN A 35 16.01 4.39 5.20
C ASN A 35 17.26 5.27 5.02
N ARG A 36 17.48 6.22 5.93
CA ARG A 36 18.64 7.12 5.93
C ARG A 36 19.83 6.49 6.65
N PRO A 37 21.08 6.75 6.23
CA PRO A 37 22.26 6.26 6.94
C PRO A 37 22.35 6.87 8.34
N THR A 38 22.73 6.07 9.33
CA THR A 38 23.05 6.55 10.69
C THR A 38 24.56 6.71 10.87
N ALA A 39 24.97 7.48 11.88
CA ALA A 39 26.39 7.68 12.22
C ALA A 39 27.13 6.36 12.53
N ASP A 40 26.41 5.36 13.05
CA ASP A 40 26.95 4.05 13.40
C ASP A 40 26.99 3.05 12.24
N GLY A 41 26.74 3.51 11.00
CA GLY A 41 26.78 2.68 9.79
C GLY A 41 25.53 1.82 9.55
N GLY A 42 24.44 2.09 10.26
CA GLY A 42 23.13 1.45 10.08
C GLY A 42 22.17 2.31 9.25
N ALA A 43 20.88 1.99 9.34
CA ALA A 43 19.82 2.76 8.72
C ALA A 43 18.69 3.09 9.70
N ALA A 44 18.19 4.32 9.64
CA ALA A 44 17.02 4.78 10.37
C ALA A 44 15.94 5.22 9.38
N PRO A 45 14.72 4.67 9.43
CA PRO A 45 13.63 5.10 8.58
C PRO A 45 13.12 6.48 9.02
N GLU A 46 13.01 7.41 8.07
CA GLU A 46 12.46 8.75 8.27
C GLU A 46 11.39 9.04 7.22
N TRP A 47 10.25 9.59 7.62
CA TRP A 47 9.18 9.91 6.68
C TRP A 47 9.57 11.07 5.75
N GLY A 48 9.55 10.84 4.44
CA GLY A 48 9.90 11.83 3.43
C GLY A 48 9.51 11.40 2.03
N ALA A 49 10.02 12.10 1.02
CA ALA A 49 9.81 11.77 -0.39
C ALA A 49 11.09 11.92 -1.20
N ALA A 50 11.47 10.87 -1.93
CA ALA A 50 12.70 10.83 -2.71
C ALA A 50 12.62 9.89 -3.91
N VAL A 51 13.45 10.17 -4.91
CA VAL A 51 13.81 9.22 -5.95
C VAL A 51 14.92 8.32 -5.41
N VAL A 52 14.72 7.01 -5.43
CA VAL A 52 15.65 6.00 -4.90
C VAL A 52 16.08 5.04 -6.00
N SER A 53 17.39 4.80 -6.11
CA SER A 53 17.95 3.92 -7.13
C SER A 53 17.61 2.44 -6.85
N PRO A 54 17.33 1.63 -7.90
CA PRO A 54 17.15 0.19 -7.77
C PRO A 54 18.46 -0.58 -7.56
N ALA A 55 19.63 0.09 -7.63
CA ALA A 55 20.93 -0.53 -7.37
C ALA A 55 21.31 -0.55 -5.87
N GLY A 56 20.38 -0.18 -4.99
CA GLY A 56 20.60 -0.17 -3.54
C GLY A 56 20.75 -1.56 -2.92
N PRO A 57 21.29 -1.64 -1.70
CA PRO A 57 21.39 -2.91 -0.97
C PRO A 57 20.01 -3.49 -0.64
N VAL A 58 19.90 -4.82 -0.73
CA VAL A 58 18.70 -5.58 -0.35
C VAL A 58 19.06 -6.39 0.89
N PRO A 59 18.72 -5.92 2.10
CA PRO A 59 19.04 -6.64 3.33
C PRO A 59 18.11 -7.84 3.51
N GLU A 60 18.46 -8.75 4.41
CA GLU A 60 17.56 -9.83 4.86
C GLU A 60 16.23 -9.26 5.39
N PHE A 61 15.16 -10.05 5.29
CA PHE A 61 13.86 -9.66 5.81
C PHE A 61 13.94 -9.31 7.31
N GLY A 62 13.34 -8.18 7.70
CA GLY A 62 13.41 -7.64 9.06
C GLY A 62 14.68 -6.83 9.37
N ARG A 63 15.63 -6.71 8.43
CA ARG A 63 16.80 -5.83 8.53
C ARG A 63 16.63 -4.59 7.67
N LEU A 64 17.40 -3.55 7.99
CA LEU A 64 17.40 -2.27 7.27
C LEU A 64 18.80 -1.99 6.71
N ALA A 65 18.83 -1.43 5.52
CA ALA A 65 20.02 -0.85 4.90
C ALA A 65 19.66 0.53 4.31
N PRO A 66 20.61 1.48 4.29
CA PRO A 66 20.33 2.80 3.75
C PRO A 66 19.93 2.72 2.27
N TYR A 67 18.94 3.50 1.88
CA TYR A 67 18.58 3.66 0.47
C TYR A 67 19.63 4.50 -0.26
N THR A 68 19.88 4.16 -1.52
CA THR A 68 20.64 5.00 -2.43
C THR A 68 19.72 6.09 -2.98
N VAL A 69 19.56 7.18 -2.22
CA VAL A 69 18.76 8.35 -2.61
C VAL A 69 19.46 9.09 -3.74
N VAL A 70 18.75 9.26 -4.87
CA VAL A 70 19.23 10.00 -6.04
C VAL A 70 18.98 11.50 -5.84
N ARG A 71 17.78 11.85 -5.39
CA ARG A 71 17.37 13.21 -5.03
C ARG A 71 16.09 13.19 -4.20
N GLU A 72 15.83 14.27 -3.47
CA GLU A 72 14.53 14.50 -2.84
C GLU A 72 13.47 14.89 -3.89
N LEU A 73 12.20 14.64 -3.56
CA LEU A 73 11.04 14.99 -4.38
C LEU A 73 10.35 16.26 -3.83
N ASP A 74 9.91 17.13 -4.73
CA ASP A 74 8.97 18.21 -4.42
C ASP A 74 7.55 17.64 -4.32
N THR A 75 7.03 17.56 -3.10
CA THR A 75 5.72 16.95 -2.80
C THR A 75 4.52 17.86 -3.01
N GLU A 76 4.74 19.13 -3.35
CA GLU A 76 3.62 20.01 -3.65
C GLU A 76 2.92 19.53 -4.94
N PRO A 77 1.58 19.37 -4.97
CA PRO A 77 0.88 18.85 -6.15
C PRO A 77 1.13 19.65 -7.44
N GLY A 78 1.38 20.96 -7.31
CA GLY A 78 1.75 21.84 -8.42
C GLY A 78 3.24 22.08 -8.59
N GLY A 79 4.08 21.37 -7.83
CA GLY A 79 5.53 21.56 -7.71
C GLY A 79 6.33 21.04 -8.90
N ALA A 80 7.67 21.06 -8.76
CA ALA A 80 8.61 20.74 -9.83
C ALA A 80 8.53 19.29 -10.32
N ASP A 81 8.11 18.36 -9.45
CA ASP A 81 8.05 16.92 -9.73
C ASP A 81 6.66 16.43 -10.15
N ARG A 82 5.69 17.33 -10.28
CA ARG A 82 4.27 16.97 -10.52
C ARG A 82 4.03 16.14 -11.79
N ASP A 83 4.88 16.30 -12.80
CA ASP A 83 4.70 15.73 -14.14
C ASP A 83 5.39 14.35 -14.28
N ILE A 84 6.00 13.83 -13.22
CA ILE A 84 6.55 12.46 -13.21
C ILE A 84 5.40 11.47 -13.44
N VAL A 85 5.45 10.73 -14.54
CA VAL A 85 4.51 9.63 -14.82
C VAL A 85 4.86 8.43 -13.96
N LEU A 86 3.87 7.91 -13.24
CA LEU A 86 4.05 6.79 -12.33
C LEU A 86 3.91 5.45 -13.06
N HIS A 87 4.77 4.51 -12.68
CA HIS A 87 4.91 3.20 -13.30
C HIS A 87 4.82 2.08 -12.28
N THR A 88 4.40 0.90 -12.73
CA THR A 88 4.50 -0.35 -11.96
C THR A 88 5.96 -0.76 -11.76
N LEU A 89 6.22 -1.67 -10.83
CA LEU A 89 7.48 -2.39 -10.79
C LEU A 89 7.48 -3.48 -11.90
N PRO A 90 8.65 -3.84 -12.46
CA PRO A 90 8.78 -5.02 -13.29
C PRO A 90 8.69 -6.31 -12.44
N LEU A 91 8.52 -7.46 -13.09
CA LEU A 91 8.64 -8.78 -12.45
C LEU A 91 9.88 -9.54 -12.94
N PRO A 92 10.68 -10.13 -12.03
CA PRO A 92 10.50 -10.17 -10.58
C PRO A 92 10.70 -8.80 -9.92
N LEU A 93 10.08 -8.58 -8.76
CA LEU A 93 10.11 -7.29 -8.06
C LEU A 93 11.57 -6.91 -7.69
N PRO A 94 12.08 -5.76 -8.15
CA PRO A 94 13.42 -5.30 -7.80
C PRO A 94 13.47 -4.92 -6.32
N CYS A 95 14.62 -5.12 -5.67
CA CYS A 95 14.82 -4.79 -4.25
C CYS A 95 13.80 -5.38 -3.26
N ASN A 96 13.09 -6.44 -3.64
CA ASN A 96 12.16 -7.13 -2.75
C ASN A 96 12.93 -8.07 -1.81
N ASN A 97 12.75 -7.90 -0.50
CA ASN A 97 13.24 -8.85 0.51
C ASN A 97 12.10 -9.55 1.25
N TYR A 98 10.86 -9.38 0.79
CA TYR A 98 9.67 -9.90 1.44
C TYR A 98 9.35 -11.30 0.91
N PRO A 99 9.39 -12.36 1.75
CA PRO A 99 9.27 -13.76 1.30
C PRO A 99 7.80 -14.21 1.15
N MET A 100 6.96 -13.41 0.49
CA MET A 100 5.52 -13.66 0.40
C MET A 100 5.03 -13.84 -1.04
N VAL A 101 4.15 -14.84 -1.23
CA VAL A 101 3.27 -14.95 -2.41
C VAL A 101 1.92 -14.36 -2.05
N PHE A 102 1.43 -13.41 -2.84
CA PHE A 102 0.26 -12.58 -2.47
C PHE A 102 -1.09 -13.28 -2.66
N ALA A 103 -1.24 -14.07 -3.72
CA ALA A 103 -2.45 -14.84 -4.00
C ALA A 103 -2.11 -16.31 -4.32
N PRO A 104 -1.50 -17.07 -3.39
CA PRO A 104 -0.95 -18.40 -3.68
C PRO A 104 -2.00 -19.42 -4.12
N GLU A 105 -3.26 -19.27 -3.72
CA GLU A 105 -4.35 -20.15 -4.17
C GLU A 105 -4.83 -19.82 -5.59
N GLN A 106 -4.69 -18.57 -6.03
CA GLN A 106 -5.16 -18.10 -7.35
C GLN A 106 -4.04 -18.16 -8.39
N LEU A 107 -2.82 -17.75 -8.00
CA LEU A 107 -1.63 -17.71 -8.85
C LEU A 107 -0.40 -18.22 -8.06
N PRO A 108 -0.28 -19.54 -7.83
CA PRO A 108 0.81 -20.11 -7.04
C PRO A 108 2.22 -19.88 -7.62
N ASP A 109 2.32 -19.72 -8.94
CA ASP A 109 3.58 -19.53 -9.68
C ASP A 109 3.84 -18.05 -10.04
N ALA A 110 3.29 -17.08 -9.28
CA ALA A 110 3.44 -15.65 -9.55
C ALA A 110 4.91 -15.19 -9.61
N ASP A 111 5.80 -15.85 -8.88
CA ASP A 111 7.24 -15.62 -8.85
C ASP A 111 7.96 -15.98 -10.17
N ARG A 112 7.34 -16.83 -10.99
CA ARG A 112 7.85 -17.22 -12.32
C ARG A 112 7.50 -16.24 -13.42
N VAL A 113 6.52 -15.37 -13.19
CA VAL A 113 6.09 -14.40 -14.18
C VAL A 113 7.21 -13.37 -14.42
N ARG A 114 7.38 -12.99 -15.70
CA ARG A 114 8.33 -11.98 -16.14
C ARG A 114 7.57 -10.95 -16.95
N ARG A 115 7.66 -9.68 -16.54
CA ARG A 115 7.07 -8.56 -17.28
C ARG A 115 7.88 -7.29 -17.08
N PRO A 116 7.87 -6.36 -18.06
CA PRO A 116 8.47 -5.06 -17.86
C PRO A 116 7.65 -4.21 -16.87
N SER A 117 8.22 -3.08 -16.49
CA SER A 117 7.47 -1.98 -15.89
C SER A 117 6.55 -1.35 -16.95
N HIS A 118 5.36 -0.94 -16.53
CA HIS A 118 4.39 -0.24 -17.39
C HIS A 118 4.02 1.10 -16.75
N ALA A 119 3.86 2.14 -17.56
CA ALA A 119 3.19 3.34 -17.09
C ALA A 119 1.77 2.95 -16.64
N PHE A 120 1.27 3.55 -15.56
CA PHE A 120 0.01 3.15 -14.94
C PHE A 120 -1.21 3.14 -15.88
N HIS A 121 -1.22 4.00 -16.89
CA HIS A 121 -2.28 4.10 -17.89
C HIS A 121 -2.12 3.14 -19.08
N GLU A 122 -0.99 2.44 -19.16
CA GLU A 122 -0.63 1.49 -20.21
C GLU A 122 -0.58 0.05 -19.70
N VAL A 123 -0.98 -0.19 -18.44
CA VAL A 123 -0.97 -1.50 -17.82
C VAL A 123 -1.90 -2.45 -18.59
N PRO A 124 -1.42 -3.62 -19.04
CA PRO A 124 -2.24 -4.55 -19.80
C PRO A 124 -3.27 -5.21 -18.90
N ILE A 125 -4.56 -5.10 -19.26
CA ILE A 125 -5.64 -5.83 -18.59
C ILE A 125 -5.90 -7.11 -19.38
N PRO A 126 -5.73 -8.30 -18.78
CA PRO A 126 -6.02 -9.57 -19.44
C PRO A 126 -7.45 -9.62 -19.98
N ASP A 127 -7.60 -10.15 -21.20
CA ASP A 127 -8.86 -10.32 -21.94
C ASP A 127 -9.63 -9.03 -22.31
N LEU A 128 -9.06 -7.85 -22.02
CA LEU A 128 -9.67 -6.56 -22.35
C LEU A 128 -9.64 -6.29 -23.87
N ARG A 129 -10.76 -5.83 -24.40
CA ARG A 129 -10.89 -5.24 -25.73
C ARG A 129 -11.06 -3.73 -25.65
N ALA A 130 -10.79 -3.03 -26.74
CA ALA A 130 -10.97 -1.58 -26.77
C ALA A 130 -12.43 -1.17 -26.48
N GLU A 131 -13.40 -1.95 -26.93
CA GLU A 131 -14.83 -1.70 -26.72
C GLU A 131 -15.29 -1.92 -25.28
N ASP A 132 -14.51 -2.64 -24.46
CA ASP A 132 -14.83 -2.89 -23.05
C ASP A 132 -14.61 -1.63 -22.17
N GLY A 133 -13.94 -0.60 -22.72
CA GLY A 133 -13.88 0.75 -22.14
C GLY A 133 -13.08 0.84 -20.84
N PRO A 134 -11.74 0.71 -20.88
CA PRO A 134 -10.90 0.91 -19.70
C PRO A 134 -11.12 2.29 -19.10
N LYS A 135 -11.06 2.37 -17.76
CA LYS A 135 -11.38 3.60 -17.01
C LYS A 135 -10.16 4.49 -16.81
N VAL A 136 -8.98 3.90 -16.64
CA VAL A 136 -7.72 4.63 -16.55
C VAL A 136 -7.02 4.55 -17.89
N THR A 137 -7.02 5.67 -18.62
CA THR A 137 -6.42 5.80 -19.96
C THR A 137 -5.45 6.97 -20.06
N GLU A 138 -5.47 7.88 -19.10
CA GLU A 138 -4.60 9.06 -19.04
C GLU A 138 -3.45 8.85 -18.04
N PRO A 139 -2.27 9.45 -18.27
CA PRO A 139 -1.14 9.34 -17.35
C PRO A 139 -1.51 9.67 -15.89
N VAL A 140 -1.21 8.73 -15.00
CA VAL A 140 -1.26 8.97 -13.56
C VAL A 140 0.10 9.57 -13.16
N THR A 141 0.11 10.85 -12.79
CA THR A 141 1.33 11.57 -12.44
C THR A 141 1.51 11.69 -10.93
N PHE A 142 2.74 11.98 -10.51
CA PHE A 142 3.09 12.23 -9.12
C PHE A 142 2.27 13.38 -8.53
N GLY A 143 2.10 14.49 -9.25
CA GLY A 143 1.30 15.62 -8.79
C GLY A 143 -0.14 15.22 -8.47
N ARG A 144 -0.78 14.44 -9.35
CA ARG A 144 -2.15 13.93 -9.12
C ARG A 144 -2.19 12.96 -7.95
N TRP A 145 -1.19 12.09 -7.81
CA TRP A 145 -1.07 11.19 -6.65
C TRP A 145 -1.04 11.97 -5.34
N MET A 146 -0.28 13.08 -5.30
CA MET A 146 -0.13 13.91 -4.11
C MET A 146 -1.36 14.75 -3.73
N GLU A 147 -2.43 14.76 -4.54
CA GLU A 147 -3.69 15.45 -4.20
C GLU A 147 -4.61 14.63 -3.29
N ALA A 148 -4.41 13.31 -3.24
CA ALA A 148 -5.30 12.40 -2.54
C ALA A 148 -5.31 12.65 -1.02
N SER A 149 -6.49 12.44 -0.43
CA SER A 149 -6.65 12.49 1.02
C SER A 149 -7.71 11.50 1.48
N GLY A 150 -7.61 11.06 2.74
CA GLY A 150 -8.61 10.19 3.33
C GLY A 150 -8.65 10.29 4.85
N THR A 151 -9.85 10.14 5.40
CA THR A 151 -10.07 10.06 6.83
C THR A 151 -10.56 8.67 7.20
N LEU A 152 -10.20 8.22 8.40
CA LEU A 152 -10.62 6.97 8.99
C LEU A 152 -11.25 7.24 10.36
N GLU A 153 -12.47 6.78 10.58
CA GLU A 153 -13.06 6.65 11.91
C GLU A 153 -13.07 5.18 12.33
N VAL A 154 -12.54 4.90 13.53
CA VAL A 154 -12.49 3.56 14.10
C VAL A 154 -13.27 3.55 15.41
N ALA A 155 -14.18 2.60 15.57
CA ALA A 155 -14.94 2.47 16.81
C ALA A 155 -15.13 1.01 17.23
N VAL A 156 -15.19 0.76 18.53
CA VAL A 156 -15.60 -0.55 19.08
C VAL A 156 -17.13 -0.55 19.25
N THR A 157 -17.77 -1.64 18.84
CA THR A 157 -19.23 -1.82 18.93
C THR A 157 -19.70 -1.81 20.40
N PRO A 158 -20.97 -1.47 20.68
CA PRO A 158 -21.47 -1.38 22.06
C PRO A 158 -21.36 -2.67 22.88
N ASP A 159 -21.36 -3.83 22.20
CA ASP A 159 -21.16 -5.14 22.83
C ASP A 159 -19.69 -5.48 23.11
N GLY A 160 -18.75 -4.65 22.65
CA GLY A 160 -17.31 -4.83 22.84
C GLY A 160 -16.66 -5.88 21.93
N ARG A 161 -17.41 -6.52 21.01
CA ARG A 161 -16.93 -7.71 20.29
C ARG A 161 -16.33 -7.43 18.93
N SER A 162 -16.71 -6.31 18.33
CA SER A 162 -16.31 -5.94 16.98
C SER A 162 -15.74 -4.53 16.92
N GLY A 163 -14.95 -4.27 15.89
CA GLY A 163 -14.51 -2.92 15.54
C GLY A 163 -15.06 -2.54 14.17
N THR A 164 -15.46 -1.28 14.04
CA THR A 164 -15.92 -0.64 12.80
C THR A 164 -14.82 0.27 12.28
N PHE A 165 -14.69 0.32 10.96
CA PHE A 165 -13.73 1.14 10.24
C PHE A 165 -14.48 1.84 9.10
N ASP A 166 -14.64 3.15 9.23
CA ASP A 166 -15.37 3.99 8.29
C ASP A 166 -14.40 4.95 7.61
N PHE A 167 -14.34 4.89 6.28
CA PHE A 167 -13.44 5.69 5.48
C PHE A 167 -14.18 6.62 4.52
N ASP A 168 -13.68 7.84 4.42
CA ASP A 168 -14.03 8.80 3.39
C ASP A 168 -12.76 9.23 2.64
N PHE A 169 -12.79 9.18 1.31
CA PHE A 169 -11.67 9.51 0.45
C PHE A 169 -12.04 10.61 -0.55
N SER A 170 -11.05 11.40 -0.95
CA SER A 170 -11.20 12.40 -1.99
C SER A 170 -9.95 12.53 -2.85
N ARG A 171 -10.14 12.85 -4.12
CA ARG A 171 -9.06 13.09 -5.11
C ARG A 171 -8.09 11.90 -5.25
N LEU A 172 -8.58 10.69 -5.00
CA LEU A 172 -7.89 9.47 -5.44
C LEU A 172 -7.78 9.42 -6.97
N VAL A 173 -7.12 8.39 -7.51
CA VAL A 173 -7.19 8.09 -8.94
C VAL A 173 -8.67 7.90 -9.32
N PRO A 174 -9.22 8.67 -10.28
CA PRO A 174 -10.63 8.60 -10.65
C PRO A 174 -11.05 7.26 -11.27
N ASN A 175 -12.35 6.95 -11.20
CA ASN A 175 -12.99 5.79 -11.85
C ASN A 175 -12.26 4.47 -11.63
N SER A 176 -11.67 4.31 -10.45
CA SER A 176 -10.68 3.27 -10.18
C SER A 176 -11.14 2.33 -9.08
N VAL A 177 -10.66 1.09 -9.14
CA VAL A 177 -10.88 0.10 -8.09
C VAL A 177 -9.73 0.15 -7.08
N TYR A 178 -10.11 0.16 -5.80
CA TYR A 178 -9.22 0.20 -4.66
C TYR A 178 -9.53 -0.96 -3.72
N THR A 179 -8.51 -1.38 -2.98
CA THR A 179 -8.66 -2.35 -1.91
C THR A 179 -8.12 -1.81 -0.58
N VAL A 180 -8.76 -2.20 0.53
CA VAL A 180 -8.35 -1.81 1.88
C VAL A 180 -7.85 -3.02 2.63
N MET A 181 -6.72 -2.86 3.30
CA MET A 181 -6.05 -3.92 4.01
C MET A 181 -5.75 -3.54 5.45
N SER A 182 -5.75 -4.54 6.32
CA SER A 182 -5.29 -4.42 7.69
C SER A 182 -3.88 -4.96 7.82
N LEU A 183 -3.03 -4.22 8.53
CA LEU A 183 -1.77 -4.73 9.04
C LEU A 183 -1.94 -5.11 10.51
N ARG A 184 -1.69 -6.37 10.84
CA ARG A 184 -1.67 -6.85 12.21
C ARG A 184 -0.25 -6.91 12.77
N ALA A 185 -0.14 -6.94 14.09
CA ALA A 185 1.13 -6.87 14.81
C ALA A 185 2.14 -7.96 14.38
N ARG A 186 1.66 -9.13 13.95
CA ARG A 186 2.51 -10.26 13.53
C ARG A 186 2.71 -10.35 12.02
N ASP A 187 2.08 -9.48 11.22
CA ASP A 187 2.10 -9.60 9.76
C ASP A 187 3.47 -9.23 9.15
N LEU A 188 4.38 -8.64 9.93
CA LEU A 188 5.77 -8.32 9.56
C LEU A 188 6.79 -9.04 10.46
N ASP A 189 6.38 -10.08 11.18
CA ASP A 189 7.28 -10.87 12.03
C ASP A 189 8.23 -11.70 11.16
N PRO A 190 9.56 -11.43 11.18
CA PRO A 190 10.53 -12.20 10.39
C PRO A 190 10.60 -13.69 10.76
N SER A 191 10.10 -14.06 11.94
CA SER A 191 10.05 -15.44 12.43
C SER A 191 8.70 -16.14 12.21
N GLY A 192 7.70 -15.41 11.71
CA GLY A 192 6.32 -15.89 11.55
C GLY A 192 5.80 -15.81 10.11
N PRO A 193 4.60 -16.37 9.85
CA PRO A 193 3.94 -16.18 8.57
C PRO A 193 3.65 -14.70 8.35
N THR A 194 4.09 -14.20 7.22
CA THR A 194 4.11 -12.78 6.88
C THR A 194 3.08 -12.56 5.77
N ARG A 195 1.89 -12.08 6.10
CA ARG A 195 0.84 -11.74 5.12
C ARG A 195 -0.22 -10.78 5.68
N PRO A 196 -0.25 -9.51 5.22
CA PRO A 196 -1.33 -8.62 5.55
C PRO A 196 -2.68 -9.18 5.08
N GLY A 197 -3.74 -8.92 5.84
CA GLY A 197 -5.08 -9.43 5.54
C GLY A 197 -6.01 -8.36 4.96
N PRO A 198 -7.09 -8.76 4.26
CA PRO A 198 -8.14 -7.82 3.87
C PRO A 198 -8.79 -7.22 5.11
N LEU A 199 -9.08 -5.92 5.09
CA LEU A 199 -9.85 -5.28 6.16
C LEU A 199 -11.34 -5.55 5.91
N GLY A 200 -11.83 -6.71 6.32
CA GLY A 200 -13.20 -7.15 6.05
C GLY A 200 -13.32 -7.82 4.67
N VAL A 201 -14.46 -8.44 4.37
CA VAL A 201 -14.74 -8.98 3.04
C VAL A 201 -16.19 -8.61 2.67
N PRO A 202 -16.43 -7.95 1.51
CA PRO A 202 -15.43 -7.52 0.54
C PRO A 202 -14.60 -6.32 1.03
N ASN A 203 -13.32 -6.28 0.66
CA ASN A 203 -12.40 -5.18 0.98
C ASN A 203 -12.13 -4.25 -0.20
N VAL A 204 -13.13 -4.00 -1.02
CA VAL A 204 -13.01 -3.26 -2.28
C VAL A 204 -13.97 -2.08 -2.29
N PHE A 205 -13.54 -0.97 -2.89
CA PHE A 205 -14.42 0.13 -3.28
C PHE A 205 -14.00 0.67 -4.65
N THR A 206 -14.85 1.50 -5.23
CA THR A 206 -14.55 2.22 -6.47
C THR A 206 -14.64 3.72 -6.24
N THR A 207 -13.83 4.48 -6.97
CA THR A 207 -13.89 5.94 -6.97
C THR A 207 -14.75 6.44 -8.13
N ASP A 208 -15.38 7.60 -7.94
CA ASP A 208 -16.09 8.31 -9.01
C ASP A 208 -15.12 9.12 -9.91
N ALA A 209 -15.68 9.97 -10.78
CA ALA A 209 -14.93 10.78 -11.73
C ALA A 209 -14.07 11.86 -11.06
N GLU A 210 -14.42 12.25 -9.84
CA GLU A 210 -13.70 13.22 -9.01
C GLU A 210 -12.64 12.55 -8.13
N GLY A 211 -12.62 11.21 -8.08
CA GLY A 211 -11.74 10.44 -7.21
C GLY A 211 -12.25 10.33 -5.77
N THR A 212 -13.56 10.50 -5.56
CA THR A 212 -14.21 10.32 -4.27
C THR A 212 -14.64 8.87 -4.09
N GLY A 213 -14.50 8.36 -2.86
CA GLY A 213 -14.87 6.99 -2.51
C GLY A 213 -15.15 6.85 -1.03
N ARG A 214 -15.87 5.79 -0.66
CA ARG A 214 -16.14 5.42 0.73
C ARG A 214 -15.94 3.93 0.92
N TYR A 215 -15.50 3.55 2.11
CA TYR A 215 -15.36 2.16 2.50
C TYR A 215 -15.80 1.96 3.94
N HIS A 216 -16.49 0.85 4.22
CA HIS A 216 -16.88 0.45 5.56
C HIS A 216 -16.53 -1.02 5.79
N ALA A 217 -15.96 -1.32 6.95
CA ALA A 217 -15.78 -2.69 7.42
C ALA A 217 -16.17 -2.83 8.90
N THR A 218 -16.79 -3.96 9.22
CA THR A 218 -16.93 -4.44 10.60
C THR A 218 -16.08 -5.70 10.76
N MET A 219 -15.12 -5.67 11.68
CA MET A 219 -14.20 -6.76 11.96
C MET A 219 -14.55 -7.42 13.29
N PRO A 220 -14.55 -8.77 13.37
CA PRO A 220 -14.62 -9.47 14.64
C PRO A 220 -13.26 -9.39 15.34
N ASP A 221 -13.27 -9.07 16.64
CA ASP A 221 -12.10 -9.00 17.51
C ASP A 221 -10.82 -8.37 16.87
N PRO A 222 -10.88 -7.12 16.34
CA PRO A 222 -9.73 -6.48 15.72
C PRO A 222 -8.68 -5.99 16.72
N PHE A 223 -9.04 -5.80 17.99
CA PHE A 223 -8.21 -5.20 19.03
C PHE A 223 -8.13 -6.06 20.30
N PRO A 224 -7.75 -7.35 20.21
CA PRO A 224 -7.56 -8.17 21.39
C PRO A 224 -6.53 -7.53 22.34
N ASP A 225 -6.67 -7.79 23.63
CA ASP A 225 -5.69 -7.37 24.63
C ASP A 225 -4.31 -7.94 24.27
N PRO A 226 -3.26 -7.09 24.07
CA PRO A 226 -1.94 -7.54 23.65
C PRO A 226 -1.26 -8.47 24.66
N GLU A 227 -1.68 -8.48 25.92
CA GLU A 227 -1.15 -9.38 26.95
C GLU A 227 -1.70 -10.80 26.82
N LEU A 228 -2.75 -11.03 26.01
CA LEU A 228 -3.31 -12.36 25.81
C LEU A 228 -2.39 -13.24 24.94
N PRO A 229 -2.21 -14.52 25.30
CA PRO A 229 -1.50 -15.47 24.45
C PRO A 229 -2.11 -15.54 23.06
N GLY A 230 -1.29 -15.32 22.03
CA GLY A 230 -1.74 -15.39 20.64
C GLY A 230 -2.37 -14.10 20.10
N ALA A 231 -2.45 -13.02 20.88
CA ALA A 231 -3.00 -11.75 20.42
C ALA A 231 -2.32 -11.26 19.14
N ASN A 232 -3.12 -10.89 18.14
CA ASN A 232 -2.67 -10.35 16.86
C ASN A 232 -3.60 -9.21 16.41
N ARG A 233 -3.49 -8.07 17.09
CA ARG A 233 -4.33 -6.90 16.84
C ARG A 233 -4.01 -6.22 15.51
N ILE A 234 -5.00 -5.57 14.92
CA ILE A 234 -4.80 -4.61 13.84
C ILE A 234 -4.06 -3.40 14.43
N ILE A 235 -2.97 -3.00 13.77
CA ILE A 235 -2.12 -1.86 14.16
C ILE A 235 -2.04 -0.78 13.09
N ASN A 236 -2.45 -1.07 11.86
CA ASN A 236 -2.43 -0.11 10.76
C ASN A 236 -3.41 -0.56 9.66
N VAL A 237 -3.70 0.34 8.74
CA VAL A 237 -4.47 0.08 7.52
C VAL A 237 -3.76 0.68 6.32
N VAL A 238 -3.92 0.06 5.16
CA VAL A 238 -3.40 0.60 3.89
C VAL A 238 -4.48 0.54 2.82
N VAL A 239 -4.57 1.62 2.04
CA VAL A 239 -5.46 1.77 0.89
C VAL A 239 -4.61 1.63 -0.36
N LEU A 240 -4.94 0.62 -1.16
CA LEU A 240 -4.15 0.17 -2.30
C LEU A 240 -4.98 0.39 -3.57
N TRP A 241 -4.38 1.04 -4.57
CA TRP A 241 -4.96 1.17 -5.90
C TRP A 241 -4.60 -0.03 -6.77
N MET A 242 -5.55 -0.55 -7.55
CA MET A 242 -5.31 -1.69 -8.45
C MET A 242 -5.02 -1.18 -9.87
N SER A 243 -3.76 -1.20 -10.31
CA SER A 243 -3.37 -0.63 -11.61
C SER A 243 -3.89 -1.42 -12.81
N TYR A 244 -4.12 -2.72 -12.63
CA TYR A 244 -4.73 -3.59 -13.63
C TYR A 244 -6.25 -3.38 -13.76
N GLN A 245 -6.85 -2.44 -13.01
CA GLN A 245 -8.29 -2.15 -12.99
C GLN A 245 -9.17 -3.39 -12.70
N ARG A 246 -8.62 -4.35 -11.94
CA ARG A 246 -9.27 -5.61 -11.54
C ARG A 246 -9.20 -5.77 -10.01
N SER A 247 -10.09 -6.60 -9.46
CA SER A 247 -10.05 -7.03 -8.06
C SER A 247 -9.98 -8.55 -7.99
N TYR A 248 -9.31 -9.06 -6.95
CA TYR A 248 -9.10 -10.48 -6.71
C TYR A 248 -9.91 -11.03 -5.51
N GLY A 249 -10.89 -10.26 -5.03
CA GLY A 249 -11.94 -10.72 -4.11
C GLY A 249 -11.45 -11.32 -2.79
N GLY A 250 -10.82 -10.50 -1.93
CA GLY A 250 -10.27 -10.94 -0.64
C GLY A 250 -8.78 -11.32 -0.68
N ALA A 251 -8.22 -11.52 -1.87
CA ALA A 251 -6.77 -11.51 -2.09
C ALA A 251 -6.27 -10.08 -2.35
N ILE A 252 -4.99 -9.87 -2.02
CA ILE A 252 -4.32 -8.57 -2.04
C ILE A 252 -4.02 -8.11 -3.47
N GLY A 253 -3.59 -9.04 -4.33
CA GLY A 253 -3.05 -8.84 -5.68
C GLY A 253 -2.46 -10.14 -6.21
N GLU A 254 -2.26 -10.27 -7.53
CA GLU A 254 -1.60 -11.44 -8.14
C GLU A 254 -0.09 -11.38 -7.96
N PHE A 255 0.49 -10.19 -8.17
CA PHE A 255 1.94 -10.01 -8.31
C PHE A 255 2.58 -9.28 -7.13
N GLY A 256 1.73 -8.71 -6.27
CA GLY A 256 2.14 -8.10 -5.03
C GLY A 256 2.39 -6.60 -5.12
N LEU A 257 2.89 -6.07 -4.01
CA LEU A 257 3.11 -4.64 -3.78
C LEU A 257 4.06 -4.07 -4.84
N GLY A 258 3.51 -3.20 -5.67
CA GLY A 258 4.15 -2.59 -6.83
C GLY A 258 4.00 -3.35 -8.15
N GLY A 259 3.61 -4.62 -8.11
CA GLY A 259 3.32 -5.39 -9.32
C GLY A 259 2.00 -4.96 -9.95
N ASP A 260 0.89 -5.14 -9.25
CA ASP A 260 -0.46 -4.83 -9.72
C ASP A 260 -1.30 -4.03 -8.72
N ILE A 261 -0.71 -3.71 -7.57
CA ILE A 261 -1.30 -2.94 -6.49
C ILE A 261 -0.30 -1.91 -5.97
N HIS A 262 -0.80 -0.76 -5.53
CA HIS A 262 0.02 0.39 -5.17
C HIS A 262 -0.54 1.11 -3.94
N ALA A 263 0.22 1.15 -2.86
CA ALA A 263 -0.12 1.86 -1.63
C ALA A 263 -0.26 3.35 -1.91
N HIS A 264 -1.44 3.91 -1.65
CA HIS A 264 -1.77 5.31 -1.90
C HIS A 264 -1.97 6.10 -0.60
N LEU A 265 -2.63 5.48 0.39
CA LEU A 265 -2.86 6.08 1.71
C LEU A 265 -2.61 5.05 2.83
N LYS A 266 -1.96 5.46 3.93
CA LYS A 266 -1.80 4.64 5.15
C LYS A 266 -1.57 5.48 6.41
N LEU A 267 -1.58 4.89 7.59
CA LEU A 267 -1.11 5.56 8.81
C LEU A 267 0.42 5.48 8.89
N ARG A 268 1.08 6.55 9.38
CA ARG A 268 2.55 6.62 9.43
C ARG A 268 3.20 5.61 10.38
N GLY A 269 2.45 5.09 11.35
CA GLY A 269 2.95 4.13 12.32
C GLY A 269 1.83 3.34 12.99
N PRO A 270 2.17 2.44 13.93
CA PRO A 270 1.20 1.69 14.72
C PRO A 270 0.17 2.61 15.38
N SER A 271 -1.09 2.23 15.34
CA SER A 271 -2.25 2.97 15.82
C SER A 271 -3.22 2.06 16.59
N PHE A 272 -4.34 2.61 17.07
CA PHE A 272 -5.40 1.88 17.79
C PHE A 272 -4.97 1.28 19.13
N GLY A 273 -3.95 1.86 19.76
CA GLY A 273 -3.34 1.36 21.00
C GLY A 273 -4.31 1.34 22.20
N ASP A 274 -5.32 2.21 22.19
CA ASP A 274 -6.28 2.37 23.29
C ASP A 274 -7.56 1.55 23.10
N LEU A 275 -7.86 1.11 21.87
CA LEU A 275 -9.04 0.29 21.58
C LEU A 275 -8.88 -1.14 22.08
N ARG A 276 -9.97 -1.75 22.55
CA ARG A 276 -10.00 -3.14 23.02
C ARG A 276 -11.28 -3.83 22.54
N THR A 277 -11.16 -5.09 22.12
CA THR A 277 -12.27 -5.99 21.84
C THR A 277 -12.19 -7.25 22.68
N THR A 278 -13.34 -7.87 22.92
CA THR A 278 -13.48 -9.14 23.64
C THR A 278 -14.20 -10.17 22.76
N PRO A 279 -13.68 -11.40 22.62
CA PRO A 279 -14.29 -12.46 21.80
C PRO A 279 -15.76 -12.77 22.15
#